data_AF-A0A432QIC6-F1
#
_entry.id   AF-A0A432QIC6-F1
#
_cell.length_a   1.000
_cell.length_b   1.000
_cell.length_c   1.000
_cell.angle_alpha   90.00
_cell.angle_beta   90.00
_cell.angle_gamma   90.00
#
_symmetry.space_group_name_H-M   'P 1'
#
loop_
_entity.id
_entity.type
_entity.pdbx_description
1 polymer ?
#
loop_
_entity_poly.entity_id
_entity_poly.type
_entity_poly.pdbx_seq_one_letter_code
_entity_poly.pdbx_strand_id
1 'polypeptide(L)'
;GREEPFTGEDRILIGSPREVATYDLKPSMSAVEVTEALLAALQKKMQAGLPYDMVILNFANGDMVGHTGVLEAAVAACETVDACLGRISDFLQEIEGILLVTADHGNAEIMVNPETGEPFTSHTLSPVPLILVDKKHRQCTLASGGALKDIAPTILALLGLEKPAEMEGNSLLFCY
;
A
#
# COMPACT_ATOMS: atom_id res chain seq x y z
N GLY A 1 -11.30 14.68 5.40
CA GLY A 1 -11.56 13.26 5.68
C GLY A 1 -12.93 13.12 6.31
N ARG A 2 -13.58 11.96 6.14
CA ARG A 2 -14.83 11.61 6.81
C ARG A 2 -14.52 10.55 7.87
N GLU A 3 -14.85 10.82 9.13
CA GLU A 3 -14.58 9.88 10.23
C GLU A 3 -15.58 8.72 10.25
N GLU A 4 -16.84 8.98 9.95
CA GLU A 4 -17.88 7.95 9.91
C GLU A 4 -17.63 6.95 8.76
N PRO A 5 -17.63 5.63 9.04
CA PRO A 5 -17.56 4.61 8.00
C PRO A 5 -18.75 4.67 7.04
N PHE A 6 -18.52 4.32 5.79
CA PHE A 6 -19.57 4.06 4.81
C PHE A 6 -20.32 2.76 5.14
N THR A 7 -21.52 2.58 4.58
CA THR A 7 -22.25 1.33 4.71
C THR A 7 -21.45 0.18 4.09
N GLY A 8 -21.19 -0.87 4.87
CA GLY A 8 -20.38 -2.02 4.44
C GLY A 8 -18.87 -1.84 4.64
N GLU A 9 -18.42 -0.68 5.14
CA GLU A 9 -17.01 -0.43 5.47
C GLU A 9 -16.66 -1.01 6.85
N ASP A 10 -15.69 -1.93 6.87
CA ASP A 10 -15.04 -2.40 8.09
C ASP A 10 -13.68 -1.71 8.26
N ARG A 11 -13.30 -1.38 9.50
CA ARG A 11 -11.97 -0.85 9.83
C ARG A 11 -11.27 -1.74 10.85
N ILE A 12 -10.01 -2.05 10.57
CA ILE A 12 -9.12 -2.78 11.49
C ILE A 12 -7.93 -1.87 11.80
N LEU A 13 -7.76 -1.54 13.07
CA LEU A 13 -6.64 -0.73 13.55
C LEU A 13 -5.72 -1.60 14.40
N ILE A 14 -4.48 -1.78 13.92
CA ILE A 14 -3.41 -2.43 14.68
C ILE A 14 -2.60 -1.34 15.37
N GLY A 15 -2.44 -1.48 16.68
CA GLY A 15 -1.67 -0.52 17.48
C GLY A 15 -0.18 -0.60 17.14
N SER A 16 0.43 0.54 16.79
CA SER A 16 1.87 0.68 16.64
C SER A 16 2.62 0.34 17.94
N PRO A 17 3.88 -0.12 17.86
CA PRO A 17 4.66 -0.44 19.05
C PRO A 17 4.87 0.81 19.91
N ARG A 18 4.55 0.69 21.21
CA ARG A 18 4.66 1.79 22.19
C ARG A 18 5.86 1.62 23.12
N GLU A 19 6.50 0.46 23.05
CA GLU A 19 7.68 0.08 23.82
C GLU A 19 8.98 0.70 23.29
N VAL A 20 8.95 1.34 22.12
CA VAL A 20 10.09 2.03 21.50
C VAL A 20 9.87 3.55 21.45
N ALA A 21 10.93 4.33 21.66
CA ALA A 21 10.87 5.78 21.58
C ALA A 21 10.84 6.29 20.12
N THR A 22 11.54 5.58 19.24
CA THR A 22 11.63 5.84 17.80
C THR A 22 11.60 4.52 17.05
N TYR A 23 11.05 4.52 15.82
CA TYR A 23 10.75 3.27 15.11
C TYR A 23 11.98 2.58 14.52
N ASP A 24 13.15 3.21 14.47
CA ASP A 24 14.42 2.56 14.13
C ASP A 24 14.78 1.44 15.11
N LEU A 25 14.31 1.52 16.37
CA LEU A 25 14.49 0.48 17.38
C LEU A 25 13.61 -0.77 17.13
N LYS A 26 12.58 -0.65 16.29
CA LYS A 26 11.72 -1.75 15.85
C LYS A 26 11.23 -1.49 14.42
N PRO A 27 12.10 -1.65 13.40
CA PRO A 27 11.80 -1.27 12.02
C PRO A 27 10.63 -2.05 11.41
N SER A 28 10.37 -3.26 11.91
CA SER A 28 9.21 -4.07 11.52
C SER A 28 7.87 -3.47 11.95
N MET A 29 7.90 -2.54 12.90
CA MET A 29 6.73 -1.91 13.51
C MET A 29 5.66 -2.94 13.88
N SER A 30 4.51 -2.88 13.20
CA SER A 30 3.40 -3.83 13.33
C SER A 30 2.98 -4.41 11.98
N ALA A 31 3.87 -4.39 10.96
CA ALA A 31 3.54 -4.81 9.60
C ALA A 31 3.10 -6.28 9.54
N VAL A 32 3.73 -7.13 10.36
CA VAL A 32 3.38 -8.56 10.44
C VAL A 32 1.98 -8.73 11.01
N GLU A 33 1.66 -8.06 12.11
CA GLU A 33 0.34 -8.11 12.75
C GLU A 33 -0.76 -7.53 11.86
N VAL A 34 -0.46 -6.46 11.13
CA VAL A 34 -1.34 -5.90 10.09
C VAL A 34 -1.62 -6.94 9.00
N THR A 35 -0.59 -7.64 8.53
CA THR A 35 -0.72 -8.68 7.51
C THR A 35 -1.54 -9.86 8.01
N GLU A 36 -1.30 -10.35 9.23
CA GLU A 36 -2.11 -11.43 9.82
C GLU A 36 -3.57 -11.03 9.95
N ALA A 37 -3.84 -9.82 10.45
CA ALA A 37 -5.19 -9.33 10.64
C ALA A 37 -5.94 -9.19 9.32
N LEU A 38 -5.26 -8.72 8.27
CA LEU A 38 -5.82 -8.65 6.92
C LEU A 38 -6.18 -10.05 6.40
N LEU A 39 -5.22 -10.99 6.40
CA LEU A 39 -5.44 -12.34 5.87
C LEU A 39 -6.56 -13.08 6.62
N ALA A 40 -6.61 -12.95 7.95
CA ALA A 40 -7.68 -13.52 8.77
C ALA A 40 -9.04 -12.88 8.44
N ALA A 41 -9.11 -11.57 8.23
CA ALA A 41 -10.34 -10.88 7.87
C ALA A 41 -10.85 -11.29 6.48
N LEU A 42 -9.96 -11.38 5.49
CA LEU A 42 -10.27 -11.86 4.14
C LEU A 42 -10.85 -13.28 4.19
N GLN A 43 -10.15 -14.21 4.86
CA GLN A 43 -10.59 -15.60 5.00
C GLN A 43 -11.96 -15.70 5.67
N LYS A 44 -12.17 -14.96 6.78
CA LYS A 44 -13.44 -14.96 7.51
C LYS A 44 -14.61 -14.50 6.63
N LYS A 45 -14.42 -13.41 5.88
CA LYS A 45 -15.45 -12.85 4.99
C LYS A 45 -15.77 -13.79 3.83
N MET A 46 -14.76 -14.42 3.25
CA MET A 46 -14.94 -15.46 2.24
C MET A 46 -15.73 -16.65 2.77
N GLN A 47 -15.40 -17.16 3.96
CA GLN A 47 -16.12 -18.28 4.59
C GLN A 47 -17.57 -17.93 4.93
N ALA A 48 -17.84 -16.66 5.25
CA ALA A 48 -19.19 -16.16 5.47
C ALA A 48 -20.00 -15.94 4.18
N GLY A 49 -19.42 -16.19 3.00
CA GLY A 49 -20.07 -15.94 1.71
C GLY A 49 -20.24 -14.46 1.36
N LEU A 50 -19.49 -13.58 2.04
CA LEU A 50 -19.55 -12.13 1.89
C LEU A 50 -18.12 -11.57 1.75
N PRO A 51 -17.38 -11.93 0.69
CA PRO A 51 -16.01 -11.44 0.47
C PRO A 51 -16.00 -9.92 0.33
N TYR A 52 -14.87 -9.28 0.66
CA TYR A 52 -14.70 -7.86 0.39
C TYR A 52 -14.48 -7.63 -1.11
N ASP A 53 -15.20 -6.65 -1.67
CA ASP A 53 -14.98 -6.20 -3.06
C ASP A 53 -13.71 -5.34 -3.18
N MET A 54 -13.34 -4.64 -2.10
CA MET A 54 -12.17 -3.76 -2.05
C MET A 54 -11.56 -3.75 -0.65
N VAL A 55 -10.23 -3.74 -0.60
CA VAL A 55 -9.44 -3.54 0.62
C VAL A 55 -8.43 -2.43 0.36
N ILE A 56 -8.30 -1.52 1.34
CA ILE A 56 -7.26 -0.49 1.36
C ILE A 56 -6.35 -0.80 2.54
N LEU A 57 -5.05 -0.94 2.27
CA LEU A 57 -4.04 -1.24 3.27
C LEU A 57 -2.92 -0.19 3.21
N ASN A 58 -2.42 0.22 4.37
CA ASN A 58 -1.22 1.04 4.49
C ASN A 58 -0.17 0.30 5.32
N PHE A 59 1.07 0.29 4.83
CA PHE A 59 2.26 -0.05 5.62
C PHE A 59 3.03 1.22 5.95
N ALA A 60 3.11 1.57 7.24
CA ALA A 60 3.72 2.82 7.70
C ALA A 60 5.26 2.78 7.73
N ASN A 61 5.86 1.58 7.63
CA ASN A 61 7.26 1.32 7.95
C ASN A 61 8.25 2.19 7.17
N GLY A 62 8.12 2.25 5.84
CA GLY A 62 9.05 2.99 4.99
C GLY A 62 9.12 4.47 5.37
N ASP A 63 7.98 5.09 5.67
CA ASP A 63 7.92 6.49 6.04
C ASP A 63 8.35 6.75 7.48
N MET A 64 7.73 6.05 8.43
CA MET A 64 7.94 6.28 9.85
C MET A 64 9.37 5.93 10.30
N VAL A 65 9.99 4.93 9.67
CA VAL A 65 11.40 4.59 9.92
C VAL A 65 12.32 5.47 9.07
N GLY A 66 11.91 5.87 7.87
CA GLY A 66 12.65 6.83 7.03
C GLY A 66 12.90 8.16 7.74
N HIS A 67 11.90 8.66 8.47
CA HIS A 67 12.03 9.88 9.29
C HIS A 67 13.09 9.83 10.39
N THR A 68 13.61 8.66 10.75
CA THR A 68 14.69 8.53 11.73
C THR A 68 16.07 8.86 11.15
N GLY A 69 16.22 8.79 9.81
CA GLY A 69 17.50 8.97 9.13
C GLY A 69 18.49 7.81 9.32
N VAL A 70 18.06 6.70 9.94
CA VAL A 70 18.91 5.52 10.17
C VAL A 70 18.77 4.56 8.99
N LEU A 71 19.73 4.60 8.06
CA LEU A 71 19.69 3.81 6.81
C LEU A 71 19.47 2.32 7.05
N GLU A 72 20.21 1.69 7.97
CA GLU A 72 20.08 0.25 8.25
C GLU A 72 18.68 -0.13 8.76
N ALA A 73 18.06 0.74 9.56
CA ALA A 73 16.71 0.56 10.02
C ALA A 73 15.70 0.71 8.87
N ALA A 74 15.87 1.71 8.00
CA ALA A 74 15.02 1.90 6.82
C ALA A 74 15.09 0.69 5.87
N VAL A 75 16.28 0.10 5.67
CA VAL A 75 16.43 -1.14 4.90
C VAL A 75 15.62 -2.28 5.54
N ALA A 76 15.78 -2.52 6.84
CA ALA A 76 15.03 -3.56 7.55
C ALA A 76 13.50 -3.32 7.53
N ALA A 77 13.08 -2.05 7.55
CA ALA A 77 11.68 -1.64 7.43
C ALA A 77 11.11 -2.04 6.05
N CYS A 78 11.84 -1.72 4.97
CA CYS A 78 11.48 -2.09 3.60
C CYS A 78 11.46 -3.62 3.41
N GLU A 79 12.45 -4.35 3.93
CA GLU A 79 12.49 -5.82 3.88
C GLU A 79 11.30 -6.46 4.61
N THR A 80 10.88 -5.88 5.74
CA THR A 80 9.69 -6.36 6.45
C THR A 80 8.43 -6.18 5.60
N VAL A 81 8.28 -5.01 4.96
CA VAL A 81 7.13 -4.73 4.09
C VAL A 81 7.12 -5.65 2.87
N ASP A 82 8.29 -5.89 2.25
CA ASP A 82 8.42 -6.81 1.11
C ASP A 82 7.97 -8.23 1.47
N ALA A 83 8.43 -8.77 2.62
CA ALA A 83 7.99 -10.08 3.09
C ALA A 83 6.47 -10.13 3.36
N CYS A 84 5.89 -9.05 3.90
CA CYS A 84 4.45 -8.94 4.12
C CYS A 84 3.65 -8.87 2.80
N LEU A 85 4.14 -8.09 1.83
CA LEU A 85 3.55 -7.99 0.49
C LEU A 85 3.59 -9.33 -0.25
N GLY A 86 4.68 -10.09 -0.13
CA GLY A 86 4.80 -11.44 -0.69
C GLY A 86 3.66 -12.36 -0.20
N ARG A 87 3.41 -12.37 1.12
CA ARG A 87 2.32 -13.17 1.71
C ARG A 87 0.93 -12.76 1.23
N ILE A 88 0.68 -11.45 1.09
CA ILE A 88 -0.58 -10.92 0.58
C ILE A 88 -0.74 -11.30 -0.90
N SER A 89 0.32 -11.15 -1.69
CA SER A 89 0.35 -11.51 -3.11
C SER A 89 0.06 -13.00 -3.31
N ASP A 90 0.69 -13.89 -2.54
CA ASP A 90 0.46 -15.33 -2.62
C ASP A 90 -1.01 -15.68 -2.33
N PHE A 91 -1.56 -15.16 -1.23
CA PHE A 91 -2.96 -15.37 -0.87
C PHE A 91 -3.93 -14.86 -1.95
N LEU A 92 -3.72 -13.65 -2.46
CA LEU A 92 -4.60 -13.08 -3.50
C LEU A 92 -4.50 -13.87 -4.81
N GLN A 93 -3.33 -14.38 -5.16
CA GLN A 93 -3.17 -15.23 -6.35
C GLN A 93 -3.87 -16.59 -6.22
N GLU A 94 -3.95 -17.17 -5.03
CA GLU A 94 -4.70 -18.42 -4.77
C GLU A 94 -6.20 -18.24 -5.00
N ILE A 95 -6.74 -17.06 -4.66
CA ILE A 95 -8.17 -16.76 -4.76
C ILE A 95 -8.54 -15.97 -6.03
N GLU A 96 -7.60 -15.82 -6.97
CA GLU A 96 -7.75 -15.03 -8.20
C GLU A 96 -8.20 -13.57 -7.96
N GLY A 97 -7.72 -12.99 -6.86
CA GLY A 97 -7.84 -11.59 -6.51
C GLY A 97 -6.86 -10.70 -7.27
N ILE A 98 -7.06 -9.39 -7.14
CA ILE A 98 -6.24 -8.35 -7.78
C ILE A 98 -5.48 -7.61 -6.67
N LEU A 99 -4.18 -7.38 -6.88
CA LEU A 99 -3.36 -6.56 -6.00
C LEU A 99 -2.81 -5.36 -6.77
N LEU A 100 -3.05 -4.16 -6.25
CA LEU A 100 -2.47 -2.92 -6.74
C LEU A 100 -1.54 -2.35 -5.67
N VAL A 101 -0.24 -2.26 -5.96
CA VAL A 101 0.78 -1.75 -5.03
C VAL A 101 1.22 -0.36 -5.47
N THR A 102 1.16 0.60 -4.55
CA THR A 102 1.57 1.99 -4.77
C THR A 102 2.04 2.61 -3.45
N ALA A 103 2.61 3.81 -3.53
CA ALA A 103 2.86 4.67 -2.38
C ALA A 103 2.11 6.01 -2.55
N ASP A 104 2.00 6.78 -1.48
CA ASP A 104 1.48 8.15 -1.46
C ASP A 104 2.58 9.20 -1.67
N HIS A 105 3.81 8.91 -1.26
CA HIS A 105 5.02 9.69 -1.55
C HIS A 105 6.31 8.87 -1.36
N GLY A 106 7.46 9.48 -1.63
CA GLY A 106 8.78 8.92 -1.29
C GLY A 106 9.30 9.38 0.07
N ASN A 107 10.24 8.63 0.63
CA ASN A 107 11.01 8.90 1.85
C ASN A 107 12.24 7.97 1.90
N ALA A 108 12.01 6.67 2.14
CA ALA A 108 13.05 5.66 2.39
C ALA A 108 14.04 5.42 1.24
N GLU A 109 13.76 5.89 0.03
CA GLU A 109 14.66 5.76 -1.11
C GLU A 109 15.82 6.78 -1.08
N ILE A 110 15.74 7.83 -0.26
CA ILE A 110 16.82 8.78 0.00
C ILE A 110 17.00 8.93 1.51
N MET A 111 17.97 8.21 2.08
CA MET A 111 18.26 8.25 3.53
C MET A 111 19.47 9.11 3.91
N VAL A 112 20.24 9.56 2.93
CA VAL A 112 21.43 10.39 3.10
C VAL A 112 21.36 11.54 2.12
N ASN A 113 21.57 12.76 2.62
CA ASN A 113 21.59 13.94 1.77
C ASN A 113 22.84 13.87 0.85
N PRO A 114 22.68 13.89 -0.48
CA PRO A 114 23.81 13.74 -1.40
C PRO A 114 24.78 14.93 -1.40
N GLU A 115 24.33 16.10 -0.93
CA GLU A 115 25.15 17.32 -0.86
C GLU A 115 25.92 17.43 0.47
N THR A 116 25.29 17.10 1.60
CA THR A 116 25.88 17.28 2.94
C THR A 116 26.43 15.99 3.55
N GLY A 117 25.98 14.82 3.09
CA GLY A 117 26.29 13.52 3.69
C GLY A 117 25.58 13.26 5.03
N GLU A 118 24.71 14.18 5.48
CA GLU A 118 23.96 14.04 6.72
C GLU A 118 22.71 13.16 6.51
N PRO A 119 22.12 12.59 7.59
CA PRO A 119 20.87 11.86 7.51
C PRO A 119 19.77 12.70 6.85
N PHE A 120 19.04 12.09 5.90
CA PHE A 120 17.88 12.70 5.26
C PHE A 120 16.61 12.14 5.91
N THR A 121 15.79 13.02 6.48
CA THR A 121 14.63 12.64 7.32
C THR A 121 13.31 13.20 6.79
N SER A 122 13.28 13.69 5.55
CA SER A 122 12.11 14.33 4.94
C SER A 122 11.54 13.48 3.81
N HIS A 123 10.32 13.79 3.38
CA HIS A 123 9.78 13.21 2.16
C HIS A 123 10.56 13.69 0.95
N THR A 124 10.45 12.95 -0.15
CA THR A 124 11.04 13.30 -1.44
C THR A 124 9.95 13.71 -2.44
N LEU A 125 10.40 14.24 -3.58
CA LEU A 125 9.55 14.47 -4.75
C LEU A 125 9.67 13.34 -5.79
N SER A 126 10.21 12.19 -5.39
CA SER A 126 10.34 11.03 -6.26
C SER A 126 8.96 10.54 -6.71
N PRO A 127 8.80 10.11 -7.97
CA PRO A 127 7.58 9.43 -8.37
C PRO A 127 7.42 8.10 -7.62
N VAL A 128 6.18 7.71 -7.34
CA VAL A 128 5.84 6.46 -6.66
C VAL A 128 5.52 5.35 -7.68
N PRO A 129 5.79 4.07 -7.36
CA PRO A 129 5.44 2.97 -8.24
C PRO A 129 3.93 2.77 -8.29
N LEU A 130 3.44 2.20 -9.39
CA LEU A 130 2.10 1.61 -9.47
C LEU A 130 2.22 0.24 -10.13
N ILE A 131 1.99 -0.83 -9.37
CA ILE A 131 2.20 -2.21 -9.80
C ILE A 131 0.87 -2.93 -9.73
N LEU A 132 0.43 -3.50 -10.86
CA LEU A 132 -0.75 -4.36 -10.95
C LEU A 132 -0.30 -5.82 -10.97
N VAL A 133 -0.70 -6.59 -9.95
CA VAL A 133 -0.52 -8.04 -9.88
C VAL A 133 -1.89 -8.68 -10.05
N ASP A 134 -2.12 -9.26 -11.22
CA ASP A 134 -3.40 -9.84 -11.60
C ASP A 134 -3.25 -10.93 -12.68
N LYS A 135 -4.12 -11.94 -12.62
CA LYS A 135 -4.26 -12.98 -13.64
C LYS A 135 -5.29 -12.62 -14.73
N LYS A 136 -6.30 -11.79 -14.43
CA LYS A 136 -7.42 -11.47 -15.33
C LYS A 136 -7.05 -10.40 -16.37
N HIS A 137 -6.38 -9.33 -15.96
CA HIS A 137 -6.03 -8.20 -16.82
C HIS A 137 -4.63 -8.33 -17.45
N ARG A 138 -4.20 -9.54 -17.83
CA ARG A 138 -2.88 -9.78 -18.48
C ARG A 138 -2.73 -9.15 -19.86
N GLN A 139 -3.84 -8.84 -20.51
CA GLN A 139 -3.88 -8.09 -21.77
C GLN A 139 -4.01 -6.58 -21.54
N CYS A 140 -3.78 -6.12 -20.31
CA CYS A 140 -3.80 -4.72 -19.96
C CYS A 140 -2.41 -4.25 -19.51
N THR A 141 -2.20 -2.94 -19.62
CA THR A 141 -1.00 -2.24 -19.19
C THR A 141 -1.39 -1.01 -18.39
N LEU A 142 -0.46 -0.50 -17.58
CA LEU A 142 -0.61 0.77 -16.89
C LEU A 142 0.07 1.88 -17.70
N ALA A 143 -0.65 2.95 -17.97
CA ALA A 143 -0.12 4.15 -18.61
C ALA A 143 0.94 4.82 -17.73
N SER A 144 1.97 5.39 -18.37
CA SER A 144 2.99 6.20 -17.70
C SER A 144 2.53 7.66 -17.51
N GLY A 145 3.16 8.37 -16.58
CA GLY A 145 2.92 9.81 -16.36
C GLY A 145 1.63 10.15 -15.59
N GLY A 146 1.05 9.17 -14.90
CA GLY A 146 -0.09 9.39 -13.99
C GLY A 146 0.28 10.09 -12.68
N ALA A 147 -0.74 10.38 -11.88
CA ALA A 147 -0.64 10.94 -10.54
C ALA A 147 -1.59 10.23 -9.55
N LEU A 148 -1.52 10.54 -8.26
CA LEU A 148 -2.35 9.88 -7.22
C LEU A 148 -3.86 9.97 -7.49
N LYS A 149 -4.32 11.06 -8.11
CA LYS A 149 -5.74 11.23 -8.50
C LYS A 149 -6.24 10.17 -9.49
N ASP A 150 -5.33 9.49 -10.19
CA ASP A 150 -5.63 8.49 -11.20
C ASP A 150 -5.78 7.07 -10.61
N ILE A 151 -5.39 6.86 -9.34
CA ILE A 151 -5.47 5.56 -8.67
C ILE A 151 -6.93 5.12 -8.48
N ALA A 152 -7.80 5.98 -7.92
CA ALA A 152 -9.20 5.63 -7.69
C ALA A 152 -9.96 5.32 -9.00
N PRO A 153 -9.85 6.14 -10.07
CA PRO A 153 -10.37 5.78 -11.40
C PRO A 153 -9.85 4.44 -11.94
N THR A 154 -8.58 4.13 -11.70
CA THR A 154 -7.98 2.84 -12.12
C THR A 154 -8.61 1.67 -11.37
N ILE A 155 -8.85 1.81 -10.06
CA ILE A 155 -9.53 0.79 -9.25
C ILE A 155 -10.97 0.59 -9.73
N LEU A 156 -11.72 1.66 -10.00
CA LEU A 156 -13.08 1.55 -10.55
C LEU A 156 -13.08 0.79 -11.88
N ALA A 157 -12.13 1.07 -12.77
CA ALA A 157 -12.00 0.36 -14.04
C ALA A 157 -11.71 -1.14 -13.84
N LEU A 158 -10.84 -1.52 -12.91
CA LEU A 158 -10.55 -2.92 -12.55
C LEU A 158 -11.78 -3.64 -11.97
N LEU A 159 -12.67 -2.92 -11.28
CA LEU A 159 -13.92 -3.42 -10.74
C LEU A 159 -15.08 -3.40 -11.77
N GLY A 160 -14.87 -2.86 -12.96
CA GLY A 160 -15.93 -2.70 -13.97
C GLY A 160 -17.01 -1.69 -13.58
N LEU A 161 -16.68 -0.72 -12.73
CA LEU A 161 -17.58 0.32 -12.25
C LEU A 161 -17.43 1.61 -13.05
N GLU A 162 -18.53 2.35 -13.24
CA GLU A 162 -18.50 3.65 -13.90
C GLU A 162 -17.80 4.71 -13.03
N LYS A 163 -16.92 5.50 -13.65
CA LYS A 163 -16.25 6.62 -12.98
C LYS A 163 -17.25 7.77 -12.77
N PRO A 164 -17.45 8.27 -11.54
CA PRO A 164 -18.30 9.43 -11.28
C PRO A 164 -17.67 10.72 -11.85
N ALA A 165 -18.52 11.72 -12.15
CA ALA A 165 -18.10 12.95 -12.80
C ALA A 165 -17.16 13.81 -11.92
N GLU A 166 -17.27 13.68 -10.61
CA GLU A 166 -16.45 14.37 -9.62
C GLU A 166 -15.00 13.88 -9.59
N MET A 167 -14.71 12.68 -10.11
CA MET A 167 -13.34 12.17 -10.23
C MET A 167 -12.65 12.73 -11.47
N GLU A 168 -11.83 13.77 -11.29
CA GLU A 168 -11.08 14.44 -12.36
C GLU A 168 -9.86 13.65 -12.88
N GLY A 169 -9.43 12.60 -12.17
CA GLY A 169 -8.41 11.67 -12.64
C GLY A 169 -8.90 10.76 -13.76
N ASN A 170 -7.97 10.10 -14.44
CA ASN A 170 -8.27 9.12 -15.48
C ASN A 170 -7.71 7.75 -15.10
N SER A 171 -8.38 6.68 -15.53
CA SER A 171 -7.83 5.34 -15.35
C SER A 171 -6.49 5.22 -16.08
N LEU A 172 -5.50 4.65 -15.40
CA LEU A 172 -4.22 4.29 -16.00
C LEU A 172 -4.28 2.90 -16.66
N LEU A 173 -5.35 2.13 -16.46
CA LEU A 173 -5.53 0.82 -17.06
C LEU A 173 -5.90 0.94 -18.55
N PHE A 174 -5.11 0.31 -19.42
CA PHE A 174 -5.35 0.22 -20.86
C PHE A 174 -5.27 -1.23 -21.34
N CYS A 175 -6.33 -1.75 -21.94
CA CYS A 175 -6.44 -3.15 -22.38
C CYS A 175 -6.49 -3.28 -23.91
N TYR A 176 -5.91 -4.35 -24.46
CA TYR A 176 -5.81 -4.63 -25.91
C TYR A 176 -6.26 -6.04 -26.30
#